data_AF-A0A1H2FN75-F1
#
_entry.id   AF-A0A1H2FN75-F1
#
_cell.length_a   1.000
_cell.length_b   1.000
_cell.length_c   1.000
_cell.angle_alpha   90.00
_cell.angle_beta   90.00
_cell.angle_gamma   90.00
#
_symmetry.space_group_name_H-M   'P 1'
#
loop_
_entity.id
_entity.type
_entity.pdbx_description
1 polymer ?
#
loop_
_entity_poly.entity_id
_entity_poly.type
_entity_poly.pdbx_seq_one_letter_code
_entity_poly.pdbx_strand_id
1 'polypeptide(L)'
;MLKGVKMDFIDQLRELGLRIAKIKDTIQTEEATKNAMIMPFIQILGYNVFDPLEVTPEIVADVGMKKGEKVDYAILMDGKPIILFECKRSGGDLSINHAIPVI
;
A
#
# COMPACT_ATOMS: atom_id res chain seq x y z
N MET A 1 -0.96 -4.66 36.98
CA MET A 1 -1.81 -4.55 35.77
C MET A 1 -0.97 -3.90 34.68
N LEU A 2 -0.36 -4.72 33.81
CA LEU A 2 0.40 -4.22 32.67
C LEU A 2 -0.59 -3.61 31.68
N LYS A 3 -0.63 -2.28 31.57
CA LYS A 3 -1.28 -1.62 30.44
C LYS A 3 -0.55 -2.12 29.20
N GLY A 4 -1.22 -2.90 28.36
CA GLY A 4 -0.66 -3.40 27.11
C GLY A 4 -0.06 -2.22 26.35
N VAL A 5 1.24 -2.28 26.11
CA VAL A 5 1.96 -1.27 25.33
C VAL A 5 1.32 -1.29 23.95
N LYS A 6 0.57 -0.22 23.62
CA LYS A 6 0.09 -0.02 22.26
C LYS A 6 1.34 0.18 21.42
N MET A 7 1.64 -0.76 20.53
CA MET A 7 2.78 -0.68 19.62
C MET A 7 2.69 0.66 18.90
N ASP A 8 3.68 1.53 19.08
CA ASP A 8 3.63 2.85 18.46
C ASP A 8 3.80 2.71 16.94
N PHE A 9 3.44 3.76 16.19
CA PHE A 9 3.50 3.76 14.73
C PHE A 9 4.90 3.40 14.20
N ILE A 10 5.95 3.87 14.88
CA ILE A 10 7.33 3.62 14.46
C ILE A 10 7.69 2.15 14.69
N ASP A 11 7.27 1.56 15.80
CA ASP A 11 7.50 0.15 16.11
C ASP A 11 6.79 -0.77 15.11
N GLN A 12 5.55 -0.44 14.72
CA GLN A 12 4.84 -1.19 13.68
C GLN A 12 5.56 -1.14 12.32
N LEU A 13 6.06 0.04 11.92
CA LEU A 13 6.85 0.18 10.69
C LEU A 13 8.15 -0.62 10.75
N ARG A 14 8.85 -0.61 11.89
CA ARG A 14 10.07 -1.41 12.10
C ARG A 14 9.78 -2.89 11.98
N GLU A 15 8.71 -3.38 12.61
CA GLU A 15 8.31 -4.78 12.54
C GLU A 15 7.95 -5.19 11.10
N LEU A 16 7.20 -4.35 10.38
CA LEU A 16 6.91 -4.57 8.97
C LEU A 16 8.19 -4.65 8.13
N GLY A 17 9.13 -3.72 8.32
CA GLY A 17 10.42 -3.72 7.62
C GLY A 17 11.23 -5.00 7.87
N LEU A 18 11.30 -5.45 9.13
CA LEU A 18 11.97 -6.71 9.49
C LEU A 18 11.28 -7.92 8.86
N ARG A 19 9.94 -7.93 8.78
CA ARG A 19 9.18 -8.99 8.12
C ARG A 19 9.44 -8.99 6.61
N ILE A 20 9.38 -7.83 5.95
CA ILE A 20 9.65 -7.67 4.52
C ILE A 20 11.04 -8.20 4.18
N ALA A 21 12.06 -7.84 4.95
CA ALA A 21 13.44 -8.31 4.73
C ALA A 21 13.57 -9.84 4.74
N LYS A 22 12.74 -10.55 5.52
CA LYS A 22 12.75 -12.02 5.60
C LYS A 22 11.99 -12.68 4.45
N ILE A 23 10.92 -12.06 3.95
CA ILE A 23 10.00 -12.69 2.99
C ILE A 23 10.23 -12.23 1.55
N LYS A 24 10.91 -11.10 1.31
CA LYS A 24 10.99 -10.45 -0.01
C LYS A 24 11.48 -11.36 -1.15
N ASP A 25 12.37 -12.30 -0.86
CA ASP A 25 12.95 -13.22 -1.84
C ASP A 25 12.03 -14.43 -2.11
N THR A 26 11.06 -14.68 -1.23
CA THR A 26 10.02 -15.74 -1.39
C THR A 26 8.80 -15.23 -2.15
N ILE A 27 8.62 -13.92 -2.22
CA ILE A 27 7.48 -13.26 -2.86
C ILE A 27 7.80 -13.05 -4.35
N GLN A 28 7.08 -13.75 -5.23
CA GLN A 28 7.38 -13.80 -6.66
C GLN A 28 6.38 -13.04 -7.54
N THR A 29 5.20 -12.71 -7.02
CA THR A 29 4.13 -12.05 -7.77
C THR A 29 3.83 -10.66 -7.24
N GLU A 30 3.27 -9.82 -8.09
CA GLU A 30 2.79 -8.48 -7.71
C GLU A 30 1.67 -8.58 -6.67
N GLU A 31 0.72 -9.49 -6.87
CA GLU A 31 -0.36 -9.74 -5.91
C GLU A 31 0.15 -10.19 -4.53
N ALA A 32 1.15 -11.06 -4.49
CA ALA A 32 1.76 -11.45 -3.21
C ALA A 32 2.53 -10.27 -2.56
N THR A 33 3.12 -9.38 -3.36
CA THR A 33 3.78 -8.17 -2.86
C THR A 33 2.76 -7.20 -2.26
N LYS A 34 1.64 -6.97 -2.94
CA LYS A 34 0.53 -6.14 -2.46
C LYS A 34 -0.02 -6.65 -1.13
N ASN A 35 -0.36 -7.93 -1.05
CA ASN A 35 -0.89 -8.55 0.16
C ASN A 35 0.11 -8.60 1.33
N ALA A 36 1.38 -8.94 1.07
CA ALA A 36 2.33 -9.20 2.14
C ALA A 36 3.07 -7.95 2.64
N MET A 37 3.08 -6.87 1.84
CA MET A 37 3.89 -5.66 2.12
C MET A 37 3.04 -4.39 2.10
N ILE A 38 2.28 -4.16 1.03
CA ILE A 38 1.57 -2.89 0.80
C ILE A 38 0.32 -2.78 1.67
N MET A 39 -0.53 -3.81 1.72
CA MET A 39 -1.72 -3.79 2.59
C MET A 39 -1.36 -3.59 4.07
N PRO A 40 -0.38 -4.32 4.66
CA PRO A 40 0.06 -4.03 6.02
C PRO A 40 0.56 -2.60 6.20
N PHE A 41 1.26 -2.04 5.21
CA PHE A 41 1.71 -0.64 5.28
C PHE A 41 0.52 0.33 5.30
N ILE A 42 -0.48 0.15 4.44
CA ILE A 42 -1.72 0.95 4.44
C ILE A 42 -2.45 0.85 5.78
N GLN A 43 -2.53 -0.35 6.38
CA GLN A 43 -3.10 -0.53 7.72
C GLN A 43 -2.33 0.24 8.80
N ILE A 44 -0.99 0.24 8.73
CA ILE A 44 -0.14 0.97 9.70
C ILE A 44 -0.31 2.49 9.56
N LEU A 45 -0.56 3.00 8.35
CA LEU A 45 -0.95 4.41 8.13
C LEU A 45 -2.29 4.76 8.77
N GLY A 46 -3.07 3.76 9.20
CA GLY A 46 -4.34 3.94 9.91
C GLY A 46 -5.58 3.77 9.07
N TYR A 47 -5.45 3.38 7.80
CA TYR A 47 -6.58 3.17 6.89
C TYR A 47 -7.12 1.75 6.98
N ASN A 48 -8.44 1.58 6.89
CA ASN A 48 -9.07 0.27 6.90
C ASN A 48 -9.04 -0.38 5.51
N VAL A 49 -8.05 -1.24 5.26
CA VAL A 49 -7.94 -2.02 4.01
C VAL A 49 -9.11 -2.98 3.73
N PHE A 50 -10.00 -3.19 4.70
CA PHE A 50 -11.21 -4.00 4.53
C PHE A 50 -12.47 -3.16 4.26
N ASP A 51 -12.37 -1.83 4.35
CA ASP A 51 -13.44 -0.93 3.94
C ASP A 51 -13.17 -0.44 2.51
N PRO A 52 -13.90 -0.93 1.49
CA PRO A 52 -13.69 -0.53 0.11
C PRO A 52 -14.05 0.94 -0.16
N LEU A 53 -14.77 1.60 0.76
CA LEU A 53 -15.07 3.03 0.68
C LEU A 53 -13.91 3.90 1.19
N GLU A 54 -12.98 3.31 1.96
CA GLU A 54 -11.76 3.98 2.43
C GLU A 54 -10.53 3.55 1.62
N VAL A 55 -10.39 2.25 1.34
CA VAL A 55 -9.30 1.68 0.55
C VAL A 55 -9.88 0.90 -0.63
N THR A 56 -9.94 1.52 -1.80
CA THR A 56 -10.50 0.90 -2.99
C THR A 56 -9.40 0.25 -3.85
N PRO A 57 -9.42 -1.08 -4.04
CA PRO A 57 -8.52 -1.74 -4.99
C PRO A 57 -8.97 -1.53 -6.45
N GLU A 58 -8.02 -1.57 -7.38
CA GLU A 58 -8.27 -1.57 -8.83
C GLU A 58 -9.18 -0.45 -9.37
N ILE A 59 -9.14 0.72 -8.74
CA ILE A 59 -9.97 1.86 -9.15
C ILE A 59 -9.40 2.52 -10.41
N VAL A 60 -10.30 2.91 -11.32
CA VAL A 60 -9.95 3.82 -12.41
C VAL A 60 -9.95 5.22 -11.83
N ALA A 61 -8.76 5.78 -11.62
CA ALA A 61 -8.60 7.08 -11.02
C ALA A 61 -8.31 8.11 -12.11
N ASP A 62 -9.30 8.93 -12.47
CA ASP A 62 -9.13 10.03 -13.41
C ASP A 62 -8.44 11.23 -12.72
N VAL A 63 -7.18 11.04 -12.31
CA VAL A 63 -6.39 12.03 -11.58
C VAL A 63 -5.16 12.41 -12.42
N GLY A 64 -5.04 13.71 -12.76
CA GLY A 64 -3.88 14.23 -13.51
C GLY A 64 -3.83 13.79 -14.98
N MET A 65 -2.64 13.42 -15.47
CA MET A 65 -2.36 13.10 -16.89
C MET A 65 -2.75 11.68 -17.32
N LYS A 66 -3.20 10.81 -16.40
CA LYS A 66 -3.55 9.41 -16.69
C LYS A 66 -5.06 9.22 -16.61
N LYS A 67 -5.75 9.54 -17.71
CA LYS A 67 -7.18 9.30 -17.84
C LYS A 67 -7.43 7.85 -18.26
N GLY A 68 -8.19 7.10 -17.45
CA GLY A 68 -8.55 5.72 -17.76
C GLY A 68 -7.51 4.64 -17.37
N GLU A 69 -6.46 4.97 -16.61
CA GLU A 69 -5.57 3.96 -16.04
C GLU A 69 -6.11 3.46 -14.69
N LYS A 70 -5.95 2.15 -14.45
CA LYS A 70 -6.24 1.53 -13.15
C LYS A 70 -5.04 1.65 -12.24
N VAL A 71 -5.27 1.98 -10.98
CA VAL A 71 -4.26 1.91 -9.92
C VAL A 71 -4.54 0.71 -9.01
N ASP A 72 -3.52 0.19 -8.34
CA ASP A 72 -3.68 -0.97 -7.46
C ASP A 72 -4.54 -0.69 -6.23
N TYR A 73 -4.27 0.42 -5.53
CA TYR A 73 -5.09 0.90 -4.43
C TYR A 73 -5.25 2.42 -4.50
N ALA A 74 -6.42 2.90 -4.09
CA ALA A 74 -6.62 4.30 -3.74
C ALA A 74 -7.16 4.42 -2.33
N ILE A 75 -6.62 5.39 -1.59
CA ILE A 75 -7.20 5.84 -0.33
C ILE A 75 -8.19 6.95 -0.66
N LEU A 76 -9.43 6.80 -0.24
CA LEU A 76 -10.48 7.76 -0.46
C LEU A 76 -10.78 8.55 0.81
N MET A 77 -10.99 9.85 0.65
CA MET A 77 -11.56 10.73 1.66
C MET A 77 -12.75 11.45 1.03
N ASP A 78 -13.91 11.36 1.66
CA ASP A 78 -15.17 11.89 1.13
C ASP A 78 -15.45 11.45 -0.33
N GLY A 79 -15.15 10.18 -0.63
CA GLY A 79 -15.32 9.58 -1.96
C GLY A 79 -14.34 10.07 -3.02
N LYS A 80 -13.31 10.85 -2.65
CA LYS A 80 -12.28 11.33 -3.56
C LYS A 80 -10.93 10.69 -3.25
N PRO A 81 -10.18 10.22 -4.26
CA PRO A 81 -8.82 9.71 -4.03
C PRO A 81 -7.91 10.79 -3.47
N ILE A 82 -7.24 10.48 -2.37
CA ILE A 82 -6.23 11.34 -1.72
C ILE A 82 -4.81 10.76 -1.78
N ILE A 83 -4.68 9.43 -1.90
CA ILE A 83 -3.40 8.73 -2.06
C ILE A 83 -3.63 7.60 -3.06
N LEU A 84 -2.70 7.42 -4.00
CA LEU A 84 -2.71 6.33 -4.97
C LEU A 84 -1.49 5.45 -4.76
N PHE A 85 -1.68 4.14 -4.78
CA PHE A 85 -0.62 3.15 -4.76
C PHE A 85 -0.58 2.43 -6.10
N GLU A 86 0.59 2.49 -6.75
CA GLU A 86 0.94 1.66 -7.90
C GLU A 86 2.09 0.75 -7.46
N CYS A 87 1.89 -0.55 -7.63
CA CYS A 87 2.78 -1.57 -7.09
C CYS A 87 3.47 -2.32 -8.23
N LYS A 88 4.60 -2.93 -7.89
CA LYS A 88 5.28 -3.91 -8.71
C LYS A 88 5.63 -5.10 -7.84
N ARG A 89 5.89 -6.25 -8.47
CA ARG A 89 6.47 -7.40 -7.76
C ARG A 89 7.74 -6.99 -7.00
N SER A 90 7.97 -7.60 -5.84
CA SER A 90 9.23 -7.49 -5.10
C SER A 90 10.44 -7.67 -6.01
N GLY A 91 11.38 -6.72 -5.97
CA GLY A 91 12.57 -6.69 -6.83
C GLY A 91 12.32 -6.27 -8.29
N GLY A 92 11.10 -5.86 -8.64
CA GLY A 92 10.77 -5.27 -9.94
C GLY A 92 11.34 -3.87 -10.11
N ASP A 93 11.48 -3.44 -11.38
CA ASP A 93 11.87 -2.07 -11.70
C ASP A 93 10.73 -1.10 -11.39
N LEU A 94 11.07 0.00 -10.71
CA LEU A 94 10.16 1.08 -10.31
C LEU A 94 10.37 2.34 -11.16
N SER A 95 11.07 2.25 -12.29
CA SER A 95 11.31 3.39 -13.18
C SER A 95 10.01 4.10 -13.58
N ILE A 96 10.10 5.43 -13.72
CA ILE A 96 8.98 6.39 -13.86
C ILE A 96 8.01 6.08 -15.02
N ASN A 97 8.43 5.29 -16.01
CA ASN A 97 7.55 4.83 -17.08
C ASN A 97 6.51 3.78 -16.61
N HIS A 98 6.65 3.27 -15.38
CA HIS A 98 5.84 2.19 -14.81
C HIS A 98 5.26 2.48 -13.42
N ALA A 99 5.70 3.55 -12.73
CA ALA A 99 5.16 3.96 -11.44
C ALA A 99 5.23 5.48 -11.30
N ILE A 100 4.10 6.12 -10.96
CA ILE A 100 4.08 7.55 -10.61
C ILE A 100 4.29 7.66 -9.10
N PRO A 101 5.25 8.46 -8.64
CA PRO A 101 5.35 8.81 -7.23
C PRO A 101 4.21 9.78 -6.91
N VAL A 102 3.24 9.34 -6.11
CA VAL A 102 2.31 10.25 -5.46
C VAL A 102 2.84 10.48 -4.05
N ILE A 103 3.23 11.72 -3.77
CA ILE A 103 3.57 12.23 -2.44
C ILE A 103 2.28 12.45 -1.66
#